data_AF-A0A1B0GNK3-F1
#
_entry.id   AF-A0A1B0GNK3-F1
#
_cell.length_a   1.000
_cell.length_b   1.000
_cell.length_c   1.000
_cell.angle_alpha   90.00
_cell.angle_beta   90.00
_cell.angle_gamma   90.00
#
_symmetry.space_group_name_H-M   'P 1'
#
loop_
_entity.id
_entity.type
_entity.pdbx_description
1 polymer ?
#
loop_
_entity_poly.entity_id
_entity_poly.type
_entity_poly.pdbx_seq_one_letter_code
_entity_poly.pdbx_strand_id
1 'polypeptide(L)'
;MTSPGEITLRRVLVGHRAAVNVVDFDEKYIVSASGDRTIKVWNTSTCEFVRTLNGHKRGIACLQYRDRLVVKKGLDHIAENILSYLDADSLKAAELVCKEWLRVISEGMLWKKLIERKVRTDSLWRGLAERRGWIQYLFKPRPGTTHRQHSFYRALFPKIMNDIESIESNWRSGRHMLRRINCRSENSKGVYCLQYDDNKIVSGLRDNTIKIWDRSDLKCVKVSVL
;
A
#
# COMPACT_ATOMS: atom_id res chain seq x y z
N MET A 1 11.77 52.72 23.18
CA MET A 1 10.69 51.73 23.39
C MET A 1 10.23 51.27 22.01
N THR A 2 10.74 50.15 21.53
CA THR A 2 10.30 49.53 20.26
C THR A 2 9.00 48.79 20.52
N SER A 3 8.01 49.00 19.66
CA SER A 3 6.70 48.37 19.79
C SER A 3 6.85 46.84 19.60
N PRO A 4 6.26 46.01 20.48
CA PRO A 4 6.30 44.56 20.34
C PRO A 4 5.32 44.15 19.22
N GLY A 5 5.78 44.22 17.97
CA GLY A 5 4.97 43.86 16.81
C GLY A 5 5.52 44.29 15.45
N GLU A 6 6.56 45.11 15.40
CA GLU A 6 7.12 45.58 14.14
C GLU A 6 8.05 44.53 13.53
N ILE A 7 7.62 43.92 12.40
CA ILE A 7 8.44 42.97 11.66
C ILE A 7 9.57 43.74 10.98
N THR A 8 10.76 43.67 11.56
CA THR A 8 11.96 44.32 11.02
C THR A 8 12.74 43.34 10.13
N LEU A 9 13.04 43.77 8.90
CA LEU A 9 13.87 43.00 7.98
C LEU A 9 15.29 42.88 8.55
N ARG A 10 15.67 41.67 8.97
CA ARG A 10 17.02 41.43 9.54
C ARG A 10 18.12 41.41 8.47
N ARG A 11 17.91 40.69 7.36
CA ARG A 11 18.88 40.55 6.27
C ARG A 11 18.23 40.03 4.99
N VAL A 12 18.83 40.35 3.85
CA VAL A 12 18.48 39.79 2.53
C VAL A 12 19.58 38.83 2.09
N LEU A 13 19.21 37.58 1.80
CA LEU A 13 20.13 36.54 1.32
C LEU A 13 20.19 36.57 -0.22
N VAL A 14 21.16 37.30 -0.77
CA VAL A 14 21.29 37.47 -2.23
C VAL A 14 22.18 36.37 -2.81
N GLY A 15 21.70 35.64 -3.82
CA GLY A 15 22.56 34.73 -4.57
C GLY A 15 21.89 33.85 -5.64
N HIS A 16 20.59 33.58 -5.55
CA HIS A 16 19.90 32.83 -6.60
C HIS A 16 19.69 33.66 -7.87
N ARG A 17 19.72 32.99 -9.03
CA ARG A 17 19.58 33.62 -10.36
C ARG A 17 18.18 33.52 -10.96
N ALA A 18 17.24 32.92 -10.23
CA ALA A 18 15.84 32.83 -10.58
C ALA A 18 14.99 32.76 -9.30
N ALA A 19 13.67 32.69 -9.45
CA ALA A 19 12.73 32.59 -8.34
C ALA A 19 13.14 31.48 -7.36
N VAL A 20 13.15 31.82 -6.07
CA VAL A 20 13.29 30.85 -4.99
C VAL A 20 11.93 30.21 -4.79
N ASN A 21 11.81 28.93 -5.12
CA ASN A 21 10.53 28.22 -5.07
C ASN A 21 10.25 27.63 -3.68
N VAL A 22 11.31 27.35 -2.92
CA VAL A 22 11.21 26.71 -1.61
C VAL A 22 12.38 27.13 -0.72
N VAL A 23 12.07 27.30 0.57
CA VAL A 23 13.03 27.55 1.64
C VAL A 23 12.67 26.64 2.81
N ASP A 24 13.68 26.08 3.47
CA ASP A 24 13.58 25.35 4.73
C ASP A 24 14.78 25.70 5.61
N PHE A 25 14.70 25.52 6.93
CA PHE A 25 15.76 25.98 7.85
C PHE A 25 15.80 25.19 9.17
N ASP A 26 16.96 25.20 9.80
CA ASP A 26 17.18 24.78 11.19
C ASP A 26 18.00 25.85 11.96
N GLU A 27 18.39 25.55 13.20
CA GLU A 27 19.19 26.46 14.05
C GLU A 27 20.56 26.81 13.46
N LYS A 28 21.08 25.98 12.56
CA LYS A 28 22.43 26.09 12.00
C LYS A 28 22.43 26.62 10.58
N TYR A 29 21.49 26.18 9.75
CA TYR A 29 21.43 26.50 8.33
C TYR A 29 20.03 26.83 7.82
N ILE A 30 20.00 27.81 6.91
CA ILE A 30 18.88 28.06 6.00
C ILE A 30 19.23 27.42 4.67
N VAL A 31 18.27 26.74 4.04
CA VAL A 31 18.44 26.08 2.75
C VAL A 31 17.37 26.58 1.79
N SER A 32 17.80 27.11 0.65
CA SER A 32 16.92 27.66 -0.39
C SER A 32 17.12 26.89 -1.69
N ALA A 33 16.03 26.60 -2.40
CA ALA A 33 16.10 26.00 -3.74
C ALA A 33 15.32 26.83 -4.77
N SER A 34 15.86 26.91 -5.98
CA SER A 34 15.42 27.88 -6.98
C SER A 34 15.18 27.25 -8.36
N GLY A 35 14.44 27.99 -9.19
CA GLY A 35 14.35 27.75 -10.63
C GLY A 35 15.71 27.80 -11.35
N ASP A 36 16.74 28.38 -10.72
CA ASP A 36 18.11 28.40 -11.25
C ASP A 36 18.83 27.03 -11.18
N ARG A 37 18.11 25.99 -10.74
CA ARG A 37 18.53 24.59 -10.67
C ARG A 37 19.57 24.31 -9.58
N THR A 38 19.75 25.25 -8.65
CA THR A 38 20.68 25.12 -7.53
C THR A 38 19.97 25.14 -6.19
N ILE A 39 20.62 24.55 -5.20
CA ILE A 39 20.28 24.69 -3.79
C ILE A 39 21.39 25.50 -3.13
N LYS A 40 21.06 26.51 -2.34
CA LYS A 40 22.02 27.27 -1.55
C LYS A 40 21.81 27.04 -0.07
N VAL A 41 22.93 26.91 0.65
CA VAL A 41 22.98 26.74 2.09
C VAL A 41 23.59 27.99 2.68
N TRP A 42 22.95 28.53 3.71
CA TRP A 42 23.31 29.74 4.42
C TRP A 42 23.39 29.45 5.90
N ASN A 43 24.24 30.13 6.66
CA ASN A 43 24.27 30.01 8.12
C ASN A 43 23.08 30.76 8.73
N THR A 44 22.33 30.15 9.64
CA THR A 44 21.13 30.78 10.24
C THR A 44 21.48 31.96 11.15
N SER A 45 22.57 31.85 11.92
CA SER A 45 22.97 32.87 12.89
C SER A 45 23.62 34.08 12.23
N THR A 46 24.53 33.84 11.28
CA THR A 46 25.28 34.91 10.59
C THR A 46 24.64 35.34 9.28
N CYS A 47 23.68 34.58 8.74
CA CYS A 47 23.08 34.80 7.42
C CYS A 47 24.12 34.88 6.29
N GLU A 48 25.25 34.18 6.45
CA GLU A 48 26.31 34.12 5.44
C GLU A 48 26.15 32.92 4.53
N PHE A 49 26.58 33.08 3.28
CA PHE A 49 26.61 31.98 2.31
C PHE A 49 27.61 30.91 2.73
N VAL A 50 27.16 29.65 2.76
CA VAL A 50 28.00 28.50 3.14
C VAL A 50 28.45 27.75 1.89
N ARG A 51 27.51 27.33 1.04
CA ARG A 51 27.79 26.55 -0.18
C ARG A 51 26.61 26.50 -1.13
N THR A 52 26.90 26.12 -2.37
CA THR A 52 25.90 25.77 -3.39
C THR A 52 25.94 24.25 -3.64
N LEU A 53 24.78 23.61 -3.72
CA LEU A 53 24.62 22.23 -4.17
C LEU A 53 24.19 22.25 -5.64
N ASN A 54 24.98 21.59 -6.47
CA ASN A 54 24.75 21.45 -7.90
C ASN A 54 24.39 20.00 -8.23
N GLY A 55 23.60 19.79 -9.28
CA GLY A 55 23.26 18.43 -9.77
C GLY A 55 21.90 18.34 -10.47
N HIS A 56 20.98 19.26 -10.21
CA HIS A 56 19.67 19.26 -10.83
C HIS A 56 19.72 19.82 -12.27
N LYS A 57 19.08 19.12 -13.21
CA LYS A 57 19.00 19.53 -14.63
C LYS A 57 17.81 20.44 -14.94
N ARG A 58 16.89 20.63 -13.98
CA ARG A 58 15.69 21.46 -14.08
C ARG A 58 15.50 22.23 -12.76
N GLY A 59 14.59 23.22 -12.78
CA GLY A 59 14.26 24.02 -11.61
C GLY A 59 13.71 23.17 -10.47
N ILE A 60 14.05 23.54 -9.24
CA ILE A 60 13.70 22.76 -8.05
C ILE A 60 12.37 23.29 -7.51
N ALA A 61 11.36 22.42 -7.41
CA ALA A 61 10.01 22.79 -7.00
C ALA A 61 9.73 22.55 -5.51
N CYS A 62 10.45 21.61 -4.88
CA CYS A 62 10.29 21.28 -3.47
C CYS A 62 11.63 20.84 -2.85
N LEU A 63 11.76 21.07 -1.55
CA LEU A 63 12.92 20.74 -0.73
C LEU A 63 12.42 20.53 0.71
N GLN A 64 12.98 19.55 1.40
CA GLN A 64 12.83 19.38 2.84
C GLN A 64 14.22 19.20 3.46
N TYR A 65 14.60 20.12 4.32
CA TYR A 65 15.86 20.16 5.04
C TYR A 65 15.57 20.20 6.55
N ARG A 66 15.82 19.10 7.23
CA ARG A 66 15.68 19.01 8.69
C ARG A 66 16.95 18.45 9.29
N ASP A 67 17.56 19.20 10.22
CA ASP A 67 18.41 18.58 11.22
C ASP A 67 17.57 17.57 11.99
N ARG A 68 18.16 16.41 12.21
CA ARG A 68 17.62 15.22 12.89
C ARG A 68 16.20 15.42 13.43
N LEU A 69 15.22 14.92 12.66
CA LEU A 69 13.87 14.71 13.14
C LEU A 69 13.90 13.76 14.34
N VAL A 70 13.97 14.33 15.53
CA VAL A 70 13.11 13.86 16.59
C VAL A 70 11.75 14.45 16.23
N VAL A 71 10.97 13.74 15.39
CA VAL A 71 9.53 13.99 15.37
C VAL A 71 9.11 13.93 16.82
N LYS A 72 8.65 15.05 17.39
CA LYS A 72 7.92 15.00 18.65
C LYS A 72 6.83 13.94 18.41
N LYS A 73 6.89 12.83 19.13
CA LYS A 73 6.03 11.61 19.09
C LYS A 73 4.52 11.84 18.93
N GLY A 74 4.04 13.08 18.87
CA GLY A 74 2.64 13.46 18.75
C GLY A 74 2.08 13.62 17.33
N LEU A 75 2.89 13.80 16.26
CA LEU A 75 2.35 14.05 14.90
C LEU A 75 2.52 12.87 13.91
N ASP A 76 3.15 11.77 14.32
CA ASP A 76 3.34 10.59 13.48
C ASP A 76 2.02 10.06 12.92
N HIS A 77 0.95 10.09 13.75
CA HIS A 77 -0.38 9.65 13.35
C HIS A 77 -0.98 10.48 12.19
N ILE A 78 -0.67 11.77 12.07
CA ILE A 78 -1.15 12.62 10.97
C ILE A 78 -0.41 12.26 9.69
N ALA A 79 0.91 12.16 9.77
CA ALA A 79 1.75 11.78 8.62
C ALA A 79 1.37 10.38 8.11
N GLU A 80 1.18 9.42 9.02
CA GLU A 80 0.69 8.08 8.73
C GLU A 80 -0.69 8.10 8.05
N ASN A 81 -1.62 8.92 8.54
CA ASN A 81 -2.95 9.06 7.94
C ASN A 81 -2.88 9.60 6.52
N ILE A 82 -2.08 10.65 6.27
CA ILE A 82 -1.91 11.23 4.94
C ILE A 82 -1.34 10.17 3.98
N LEU A 83 -0.24 9.52 4.37
CA LEU A 83 0.45 8.54 3.52
C LEU A 83 -0.39 7.27 3.31
N SER A 84 -1.35 6.96 4.20
CA SER A 84 -2.26 5.82 4.05
C SER A 84 -3.18 5.92 2.84
N TYR A 85 -3.38 7.13 2.29
CA TYR A 85 -4.20 7.33 1.09
C TYR A 85 -3.49 6.94 -0.20
N LEU A 86 -2.16 6.92 -0.21
CA LEU A 86 -1.35 6.65 -1.40
C LEU A 86 -1.66 5.28 -2.02
N ASP A 87 -1.57 5.20 -3.34
CA ASP A 87 -1.47 3.92 -4.06
C ASP A 87 -0.09 3.28 -3.87
N ALA A 88 0.10 2.08 -4.40
CA ALA A 88 1.32 1.31 -4.18
C ALA A 88 2.56 1.96 -4.82
N ASP A 89 2.42 2.55 -6.01
CA ASP A 89 3.52 3.20 -6.72
C ASP A 89 3.93 4.50 -6.05
N SER A 90 2.95 5.30 -5.62
CA SER A 90 3.18 6.53 -4.86
C SER A 90 3.75 6.23 -3.48
N LEU A 91 3.29 5.16 -2.81
CA LEU A 91 3.86 4.73 -1.52
C LEU A 91 5.31 4.25 -1.68
N LYS A 92 5.63 3.54 -2.76
CA LYS A 92 7.01 3.15 -3.10
C LYS A 92 7.88 4.36 -3.42
N ALA A 93 7.35 5.38 -4.10
CA ALA A 93 8.07 6.63 -4.33
C ALA A 93 8.31 7.39 -3.01
N ALA A 94 7.31 7.42 -2.12
CA ALA A 94 7.37 8.04 -0.79
C ALA A 94 8.49 7.43 0.09
N GLU A 95 8.74 6.12 0.00
CA GLU A 95 9.87 5.46 0.69
C GLU A 95 11.24 6.01 0.29
N LEU A 96 11.37 6.55 -0.93
CA LEU A 96 12.65 7.03 -1.48
C LEU A 96 12.89 8.52 -1.25
N VAL A 97 11.93 9.25 -0.66
CA VAL A 97 12.04 10.70 -0.44
C VAL A 97 13.13 11.01 0.58
N CYS A 98 13.06 10.42 1.77
CA CYS A 98 14.09 10.54 2.81
C CYS A 98 13.96 9.45 3.90
N LYS A 99 14.96 9.36 4.78
CA LYS A 99 14.97 8.38 5.89
C LYS A 99 13.78 8.54 6.84
N GLU A 100 13.27 9.76 7.01
CA GLU A 100 12.11 9.99 7.87
C GLU A 100 10.82 9.48 7.26
N TRP A 101 10.59 9.74 5.97
CA TRP A 101 9.43 9.20 5.27
C TRP A 101 9.44 7.68 5.30
N LEU A 102 10.60 7.06 5.06
CA LEU A 102 10.77 5.62 5.22
C LEU A 102 10.46 5.15 6.65
N ARG A 103 10.91 5.89 7.68
CA ARG A 103 10.61 5.61 9.08
C ARG A 103 9.10 5.64 9.36
N VAL A 104 8.40 6.70 8.97
CA VAL A 104 6.95 6.86 9.14
C VAL A 104 6.18 5.76 8.40
N ILE A 105 6.56 5.44 7.16
CA ILE A 105 5.95 4.36 6.37
C ILE A 105 6.12 3.00 7.07
N SER A 106 7.33 2.74 7.56
CA SER A 106 7.67 1.47 8.21
C SER A 106 7.01 1.31 9.58
N GLU A 107 7.13 2.30 10.46
CA GLU A 107 6.55 2.27 11.81
C GLU A 107 5.02 2.34 11.77
N GLY A 108 4.45 3.10 10.83
CA GLY A 108 3.00 3.17 10.58
C GLY A 108 2.43 1.96 9.84
N MET A 109 3.25 0.95 9.53
CA MET A 109 2.83 -0.29 8.88
C MET A 109 2.04 -0.07 7.58
N LEU A 110 2.41 0.92 6.76
CA LEU A 110 1.54 1.40 5.68
C LEU A 110 1.30 0.36 4.58
N TRP A 111 2.27 -0.51 4.28
CA TRP A 111 2.04 -1.62 3.35
C TRP A 111 1.03 -2.63 3.87
N LYS A 112 1.00 -2.90 5.19
CA LYS A 112 -0.05 -3.72 5.80
C LYS A 112 -1.41 -3.04 5.62
N LYS A 113 -1.52 -1.75 5.95
CA LYS A 113 -2.77 -0.99 5.80
C LYS A 113 -3.27 -0.95 4.37
N LEU A 114 -2.37 -0.79 3.40
CA LEU A 114 -2.70 -0.79 1.98
C LEU A 114 -3.29 -2.14 1.56
N ILE A 115 -2.64 -3.26 1.94
CA ILE A 115 -3.15 -4.61 1.67
C ILE A 115 -4.51 -4.83 2.33
N GLU A 116 -4.65 -4.46 3.61
CA GLU A 116 -5.93 -4.57 4.32
C GLU A 116 -7.04 -3.74 3.67
N ARG A 117 -6.73 -2.53 3.19
CA ARG A 117 -7.69 -1.69 2.46
C ARG A 117 -8.15 -2.39 1.18
N LYS A 118 -7.21 -2.93 0.39
CA LYS A 118 -7.53 -3.71 -0.81
C LYS A 118 -8.40 -4.93 -0.49
N VAL A 119 -8.07 -5.70 0.55
CA VAL A 119 -8.87 -6.86 1.00
C VAL A 119 -10.28 -6.47 1.42
N ARG A 120 -10.49 -5.30 2.04
CA ARG A 120 -11.83 -4.82 2.43
C ARG A 120 -12.68 -4.44 1.22
N THR A 121 -12.07 -3.88 0.17
CA THR A 121 -12.80 -3.28 -0.96
C THR A 121 -12.87 -4.16 -2.19
N ASP A 122 -12.00 -5.17 -2.31
CA ASP A 122 -11.85 -5.97 -3.52
C ASP A 122 -11.99 -7.47 -3.20
N SER A 123 -13.00 -8.11 -3.81
CA SER A 123 -13.32 -9.52 -3.57
C SER A 123 -12.24 -10.47 -4.11
N LEU A 124 -11.51 -10.10 -5.16
CA LEU A 124 -10.37 -10.88 -5.66
C LEU A 124 -9.25 -10.91 -4.61
N TRP A 125 -8.94 -9.75 -4.02
CA TRP A 125 -7.95 -9.65 -2.95
C TRP A 125 -8.35 -10.46 -1.73
N ARG A 126 -9.62 -10.39 -1.32
CA ARG A 126 -10.13 -11.20 -0.21
C ARG A 126 -10.06 -12.69 -0.48
N GLY A 127 -10.52 -13.15 -1.65
CA GLY A 127 -10.48 -14.56 -2.02
C GLY A 127 -9.05 -15.09 -2.13
N LEU A 128 -8.11 -14.29 -2.65
CA LEU A 128 -6.69 -14.62 -2.67
C LEU A 128 -6.09 -14.70 -1.26
N ALA A 129 -6.46 -13.78 -0.38
CA ALA A 129 -5.99 -13.75 1.01
C ALA A 129 -6.31 -15.05 1.75
N GLU A 130 -7.54 -15.51 1.61
CA GLU A 130 -8.06 -16.72 2.22
C GLU A 130 -7.39 -17.95 1.60
N ARG A 131 -7.35 -18.05 0.26
CA ARG A 131 -6.82 -19.21 -0.47
C ARG A 131 -5.30 -19.38 -0.36
N ARG A 132 -4.55 -18.28 -0.25
CA ARG A 132 -3.09 -18.28 -0.08
C ARG A 132 -2.66 -18.22 1.39
N GLY A 133 -3.61 -18.09 2.32
CA GLY A 133 -3.39 -18.17 3.76
C GLY A 133 -2.69 -16.96 4.38
N TRP A 134 -2.45 -15.86 3.65
CA TRP A 134 -1.86 -14.65 4.22
C TRP A 134 -2.88 -13.75 4.93
N ILE A 135 -4.18 -14.06 4.83
CA ILE A 135 -5.25 -13.40 5.62
C ILE A 135 -4.98 -13.45 7.13
N GLN A 136 -4.31 -14.50 7.61
CA GLN A 136 -3.98 -14.69 9.04
C GLN A 136 -3.00 -13.64 9.60
N TYR A 137 -2.26 -12.95 8.73
CA TYR A 137 -1.33 -11.89 9.10
C TYR A 137 -1.97 -10.50 9.04
N LEU A 138 -3.20 -10.41 8.55
CA LEU A 138 -3.94 -9.17 8.40
C LEU A 138 -4.90 -8.98 9.57
N PHE A 139 -5.33 -7.74 9.79
CA PHE A 139 -6.24 -7.35 10.86
C PHE A 139 -5.66 -7.64 12.27
N LYS A 140 -6.50 -7.66 13.30
CA LYS A 140 -6.08 -7.93 14.67
C LYS A 140 -5.60 -9.39 14.78
N PRO A 141 -4.35 -9.65 15.18
CA PRO A 141 -3.87 -11.01 15.36
C PRO A 141 -4.61 -11.71 16.50
N ARG A 142 -4.64 -13.04 16.46
CA ARG A 142 -5.06 -13.84 17.61
C ARG A 142 -4.08 -13.61 18.78
N PRO A 143 -4.56 -13.58 20.04
CA PRO A 143 -3.67 -13.48 21.20
C PRO A 143 -2.56 -14.53 21.13
N GLY A 144 -1.31 -14.12 21.34
CA GLY A 144 -0.13 -15.01 21.29
C GLY A 144 0.55 -15.18 19.93
N THR A 145 0.07 -14.52 18.87
CA THR A 145 0.75 -14.56 17.56
C THR A 145 1.75 -13.41 17.39
N THR A 146 2.93 -13.72 16.83
CA THR A 146 3.98 -12.74 16.57
C THR A 146 3.60 -11.80 15.42
N HIS A 147 3.68 -10.50 15.68
CA HIS A 147 3.47 -9.48 14.65
C HIS A 147 4.58 -9.58 13.58
N ARG A 148 4.17 -9.77 12.31
CA ARG A 148 5.10 -9.64 11.18
C ARG A 148 5.55 -8.18 11.05
N GLN A 149 6.83 -7.98 10.77
CA GLN A 149 7.40 -6.64 10.56
C GLN A 149 6.94 -6.03 9.24
N HIS A 150 7.09 -4.71 9.11
CA HIS A 150 6.77 -3.96 7.89
C HIS A 150 7.37 -4.57 6.60
N SER A 151 8.64 -4.97 6.67
CA SER A 151 9.40 -5.57 5.55
C SER A 151 8.72 -6.80 4.94
N PHE A 152 8.00 -7.58 5.74
CA PHE A 152 7.22 -8.72 5.26
C PHE A 152 6.11 -8.28 4.30
N TYR A 153 5.29 -7.28 4.69
CA TYR A 153 4.18 -6.80 3.87
C TYR A 153 4.69 -6.09 2.61
N ARG A 154 5.80 -5.35 2.74
CA ARG A 154 6.49 -4.72 1.62
C ARG A 154 6.93 -5.72 0.55
N ALA A 155 7.42 -6.88 0.98
CA ALA A 155 7.83 -7.97 0.10
C ALA A 155 6.66 -8.85 -0.37
N LEU A 156 5.56 -8.89 0.39
CA LEU A 156 4.34 -9.62 0.03
C LEU A 156 3.58 -8.95 -1.10
N PHE A 157 3.48 -7.62 -1.09
CA PHE A 157 2.70 -6.87 -2.09
C PHE A 157 3.03 -7.22 -3.55
N PRO A 158 4.30 -7.19 -4.02
CA PRO A 158 4.61 -7.56 -5.40
C PRO A 158 4.30 -9.03 -5.71
N LYS A 159 4.37 -9.93 -4.72
CA LYS A 159 3.96 -11.33 -4.90
C LYS A 159 2.45 -11.45 -5.14
N ILE A 160 1.64 -10.64 -4.44
CA ILE A 160 0.19 -10.58 -4.67
C ILE A 160 -0.10 -10.07 -6.09
N MET A 161 0.57 -9.00 -6.53
CA MET A 161 0.40 -8.46 -7.88
C MET A 161 0.72 -9.50 -8.96
N ASN A 162 1.86 -10.20 -8.83
CA ASN A 162 2.23 -11.27 -9.76
C ASN A 162 1.21 -12.43 -9.76
N ASP A 163 0.62 -12.75 -8.61
CA ASP A 163 -0.41 -13.80 -8.50
C ASP A 163 -1.70 -13.39 -9.23
N ILE A 164 -2.12 -12.12 -9.09
CA ILE A 164 -3.26 -11.55 -9.82
C ILE A 164 -3.01 -11.61 -11.33
N GLU A 165 -1.85 -11.13 -11.79
CA GLU A 165 -1.48 -11.15 -13.21
C GLU A 165 -1.43 -12.58 -13.77
N SER A 166 -0.92 -13.53 -12.99
CA SER A 166 -0.89 -14.95 -13.35
C SER A 166 -2.30 -15.53 -13.50
N ILE A 167 -3.21 -15.19 -12.59
CA ILE A 167 -4.63 -15.59 -12.67
C ILE A 167 -5.28 -15.00 -13.93
N GLU A 168 -5.09 -13.71 -14.19
CA GLU A 168 -5.62 -13.08 -15.41
C GLU A 168 -5.06 -13.72 -16.68
N SER A 169 -3.75 -14.02 -16.70
CA SER A 169 -3.11 -14.73 -17.80
C SER A 169 -3.72 -16.11 -18.03
N ASN A 170 -4.02 -16.85 -16.95
CA ASN A 170 -4.67 -18.15 -17.03
C ASN A 170 -6.07 -18.05 -17.63
N TRP A 171 -6.86 -17.03 -17.25
CA TRP A 171 -8.16 -16.76 -17.88
C TRP A 171 -8.03 -16.43 -19.37
N ARG A 172 -7.10 -15.55 -19.75
CA ARG A 172 -6.88 -15.17 -21.16
C ARG A 172 -6.41 -16.32 -22.04
N SER A 173 -5.66 -17.26 -21.47
CA SER A 173 -5.08 -18.41 -22.19
C SER A 173 -5.88 -19.71 -22.02
N GLY A 174 -6.98 -19.69 -21.27
CA GLY A 174 -7.77 -20.88 -20.98
C GLY A 174 -7.03 -21.94 -20.14
N ARG A 175 -5.94 -21.58 -19.44
CA ARG A 175 -5.21 -22.52 -18.57
C ARG A 175 -6.00 -22.76 -17.28
N HIS A 176 -6.48 -23.97 -17.09
CA HIS A 176 -7.27 -24.34 -15.92
C HIS A 176 -7.06 -25.80 -15.52
N MET A 177 -7.37 -26.12 -14.26
CA MET A 177 -7.43 -27.49 -13.78
C MET A 177 -8.87 -27.97 -13.81
N LEU A 178 -9.17 -28.97 -14.64
CA LEU A 178 -10.51 -29.51 -14.78
C LEU A 178 -10.72 -30.71 -13.85
N ARG A 179 -11.71 -30.61 -12.94
CA ARG A 179 -12.23 -31.75 -12.17
C ARG A 179 -13.63 -32.09 -12.66
N ARG A 180 -13.96 -33.38 -12.72
CA ARG A 180 -15.27 -33.87 -13.20
C ARG A 180 -15.98 -34.66 -12.12
N ILE A 181 -17.25 -34.33 -11.86
CA ILE A 181 -18.12 -35.07 -10.96
C ILE A 181 -19.10 -35.89 -11.80
N ASN A 182 -19.07 -37.22 -11.65
CA ASN A 182 -20.09 -38.07 -12.24
C ASN A 182 -21.28 -38.15 -11.28
N CYS A 183 -22.43 -37.61 -11.70
CA CYS A 183 -23.63 -37.52 -10.87
C CYS A 183 -24.32 -38.87 -10.60
N ARG A 184 -23.95 -39.92 -11.34
CA ARG A 184 -24.50 -41.29 -11.23
C ARG A 184 -26.04 -41.31 -11.18
N SER A 185 -26.70 -40.63 -12.12
CA SER A 185 -28.15 -40.73 -12.26
C SER A 185 -28.52 -41.99 -13.04
N GLU A 186 -29.36 -42.83 -12.45
CA GLU A 186 -29.68 -44.18 -12.94
C GLU A 186 -30.55 -44.15 -14.20
N ASN A 187 -31.58 -43.29 -14.23
CA ASN A 187 -32.65 -43.36 -15.23
C ASN A 187 -32.79 -42.10 -16.11
N SER A 188 -32.21 -40.96 -15.71
CA SER A 188 -32.38 -39.70 -16.44
C SER A 188 -31.18 -38.78 -16.30
N LYS A 189 -30.36 -38.70 -17.37
CA LYS A 189 -29.11 -37.93 -17.36
C LYS A 189 -29.40 -36.44 -17.59
N GLY A 190 -28.96 -35.60 -16.67
CA GLY A 190 -28.99 -34.14 -16.81
C GLY A 190 -28.84 -33.42 -15.47
N VAL A 191 -28.03 -32.36 -15.45
CA VAL A 191 -27.95 -31.40 -14.33
C VAL A 191 -28.51 -30.09 -14.87
N TYR A 192 -29.64 -29.64 -14.34
CA TYR A 192 -30.33 -28.44 -14.85
C TYR A 192 -29.83 -27.15 -14.20
N CYS A 193 -29.49 -27.21 -12.92
CA CYS A 193 -29.05 -26.04 -12.16
C CYS A 193 -27.99 -26.43 -11.13
N LEU A 194 -27.13 -25.47 -10.78
CA LEU A 194 -26.14 -25.63 -9.70
C LEU A 194 -25.84 -24.29 -9.02
N GLN A 195 -25.44 -24.37 -7.76
CA GLN A 195 -24.86 -23.26 -6.99
C GLN A 195 -23.74 -23.82 -6.09
N TYR A 196 -22.73 -23.01 -5.76
CA TYR A 196 -21.63 -23.46 -4.90
C TYR A 196 -21.16 -22.37 -3.94
N ASP A 197 -20.49 -22.79 -2.87
CA ASP A 197 -19.72 -21.94 -1.96
C ASP A 197 -18.32 -22.54 -1.70
N ASP A 198 -17.66 -22.13 -0.61
CA ASP A 198 -16.33 -22.65 -0.27
C ASP A 198 -16.31 -24.11 0.20
N ASN A 199 -17.45 -24.63 0.65
CA ASN A 199 -17.55 -25.96 1.25
C ASN A 199 -18.31 -26.95 0.38
N LYS A 200 -19.31 -26.50 -0.38
CA LYS A 200 -20.24 -27.41 -1.08
C LYS A 200 -20.66 -26.93 -2.46
N ILE A 201 -21.08 -27.89 -3.27
CA ILE A 201 -21.79 -27.69 -4.53
C ILE A 201 -23.19 -28.29 -4.34
N VAL A 202 -24.24 -27.59 -4.76
CA VAL A 202 -25.62 -28.07 -4.75
C VAL A 202 -26.10 -28.11 -6.19
N SER A 203 -26.63 -29.24 -6.63
CA SER A 203 -27.08 -29.44 -8.02
C SER A 203 -28.50 -30.02 -8.06
N GLY A 204 -29.35 -29.48 -8.93
CA GLY A 204 -30.65 -30.03 -9.27
C GLY A 204 -30.58 -30.90 -10.54
N LEU A 205 -31.02 -32.16 -10.43
CA LEU A 205 -30.91 -33.17 -11.47
C LEU A 205 -32.25 -33.46 -12.14
N ARG A 206 -32.19 -34.02 -13.35
CA ARG A 206 -33.37 -34.45 -14.12
C ARG A 206 -34.12 -35.63 -13.49
N ASP A 207 -33.49 -36.38 -12.59
CA ASP A 207 -34.10 -37.51 -11.88
C ASP A 207 -34.93 -37.09 -10.65
N ASN A 208 -35.38 -35.82 -10.62
CA ASN A 208 -36.13 -35.21 -9.51
C ASN A 208 -35.37 -35.18 -8.19
N THR A 209 -34.03 -35.21 -8.21
CA THR A 209 -33.20 -35.11 -7.00
C THR A 209 -32.38 -33.83 -6.92
N ILE A 210 -32.15 -33.40 -5.69
CA ILE A 210 -31.13 -32.41 -5.33
C ILE A 210 -29.96 -33.18 -4.69
N LYS A 211 -28.76 -33.02 -5.24
CA LYS A 211 -27.52 -33.61 -4.70
C LYS A 211 -26.61 -32.52 -4.15
N ILE A 212 -26.06 -32.77 -2.96
CA ILE A 212 -25.07 -31.91 -2.30
C ILE A 212 -23.73 -32.63 -2.34
N TRP A 213 -22.71 -31.95 -2.85
CA TRP A 213 -21.35 -32.45 -3.02
C TRP A 213 -20.40 -31.68 -2.11
N ASP A 214 -19.47 -32.37 -1.46
CA ASP A 214 -18.36 -31.74 -0.75
C ASP A 214 -17.37 -31.16 -1.77
N ARG A 215 -16.96 -29.89 -1.62
CA ARG A 215 -16.11 -29.22 -2.60
C ARG A 215 -14.62 -29.58 -2.46
N SER A 216 -14.21 -30.18 -1.36
CA SER A 216 -12.83 -30.60 -1.11
C SER A 216 -12.52 -31.93 -1.80
N ASP A 217 -13.38 -32.93 -1.62
CA ASP A 217 -13.17 -34.29 -2.13
C ASP A 217 -14.15 -34.72 -3.25
N LEU A 218 -15.13 -33.87 -3.57
CA LEU A 218 -16.12 -34.05 -4.64
C LEU A 218 -17.07 -35.23 -4.45
N LYS A 219 -17.18 -35.77 -3.23
CA LYS A 219 -18.14 -36.83 -2.92
C LYS A 219 -19.53 -36.28 -2.68
N CYS A 220 -20.54 -37.08 -3.04
CA CYS A 220 -21.93 -36.80 -2.72
C CYS A 220 -22.13 -36.98 -1.21
N VAL A 221 -22.51 -35.91 -0.52
CA VAL A 221 -22.79 -35.90 0.92
C VAL A 221 -24.25 -36.22 1.20
N LYS A 222 -25.16 -35.71 0.36
CA LYS A 222 -26.60 -35.86 0.57
C LYS A 222 -27.37 -35.90 -0.75
N VAL A 223 -28.43 -36.69 -0.77
CA VAL A 223 -29.42 -36.73 -1.85
C VAL A 223 -30.78 -36.46 -1.23
N SER A 224 -31.55 -35.57 -1.83
CA SER A 224 -32.94 -35.26 -1.46
C SER A 224 -33.83 -35.44 -2.68
N VAL A 225 -34.90 -36.20 -2.52
CA VAL A 225 -35.91 -36.44 -3.57
C VAL A 225 -37.02 -35.41 -3.37
N LEU A 226 -37.46 -34.80 -4.47
CA LEU A 226 -38.60 -33.87 -4.51
C LEU A 226 -39.91 -34.60 -4.78
#